data_AF-A0A937BLG9-F1
#
_entry.id   AF-A0A937BLG9-F1
#
_cell.length_a   1.000
_cell.length_b   1.000
_cell.length_c   1.000
_cell.angle_alpha   90.00
_cell.angle_beta   90.00
_cell.angle_gamma   90.00
#
_symmetry.space_group_name_H-M   'P 1'
#
loop_
_entity.id
_entity.type
_entity.pdbx_description
1 polymer ?
#
loop_
_entity_poly.entity_id
_entity_poly.type
_entity_poly.pdbx_seq_one_letter_code
_entity_poly.pdbx_strand_id
1 'polypeptide(L)'
;MSLLEIAQIYTDLVRTEENIPGTEHVSKEEINVLRSKHHEILMHKLREEGIEFTDRFEAMNIAFEIITSPNHSLSRTLPCRPSAAKPSNFR
;
A
#
# COMPACT_ATOMS: atom_id res chain seq x y z
N MET A 1 -6.54 16.19 -6.73
CA MET A 1 -5.61 15.74 -5.67
C MET A 1 -4.27 15.43 -6.31
N SER A 2 -3.20 15.77 -5.61
CA SER A 2 -1.84 15.36 -5.93
C SER A 2 -1.64 13.87 -5.65
N LEU A 3 -0.64 13.28 -6.29
CA LEU A 3 -0.24 11.90 -6.03
C LEU A 3 0.19 11.68 -4.57
N LEU A 4 0.86 12.68 -3.97
CA LEU A 4 1.28 12.65 -2.57
C LEU A 4 0.08 12.55 -1.62
N GLU A 5 -0.95 13.35 -1.82
CA GLU A 5 -2.17 13.31 -1.00
C GLU A 5 -2.87 11.95 -1.12
N ILE A 6 -2.95 11.39 -2.33
CA ILE A 6 -3.57 10.07 -2.55
C ILE A 6 -2.75 8.98 -1.87
N ALA A 7 -1.42 9.03 -1.96
CA ALA A 7 -0.53 8.09 -1.29
C ALA A 7 -0.66 8.17 0.25
N GLN A 8 -0.76 9.38 0.80
CA GLN A 8 -0.99 9.60 2.24
C GLN A 8 -2.31 8.99 2.70
N ILE A 9 -3.42 9.32 2.02
CA ILE A 9 -4.74 8.78 2.38
C ILE A 9 -4.74 7.26 2.31
N TYR A 10 -4.16 6.69 1.25
CA TYR A 10 -4.08 5.24 1.11
C TYR A 10 -3.27 4.58 2.24
N THR A 11 -2.12 5.13 2.60
CA THR A 11 -1.31 4.59 3.70
C THR A 11 -1.97 4.77 5.06
N ASP A 12 -2.67 5.88 5.28
CA ASP A 12 -3.45 6.09 6.51
C ASP A 12 -4.58 5.06 6.62
N LEU A 13 -5.23 4.70 5.52
CA LEU A 13 -6.24 3.62 5.50
C LEU A 13 -5.63 2.26 5.85
N VAL A 14 -4.45 1.93 5.33
CA VAL A 14 -3.73 0.69 5.67
C VAL A 14 -3.40 0.64 7.16
N ARG A 15 -2.82 1.72 7.71
CA ARG A 15 -2.50 1.81 9.14
C ARG A 15 -3.75 1.76 10.02
N THR A 16 -4.83 2.40 9.58
CA THR A 16 -6.11 2.39 10.29
C THR A 16 -6.67 0.97 10.36
N GLU A 17 -6.64 0.23 9.25
CA GLU A 17 -7.07 -1.18 9.22
C GLU A 17 -6.24 -2.08 10.15
N GLU A 18 -4.93 -1.87 10.21
CA GLU A 18 -4.01 -2.62 11.09
C GLU A 18 -4.28 -2.37 12.58
N ASN A 19 -4.74 -1.16 12.92
CA ASN A 19 -5.05 -0.78 14.30
C ASN A 19 -6.46 -1.20 14.76
N ILE A 20 -7.34 -1.63 13.85
CA ILE A 20 -8.68 -2.09 14.22
C ILE A 20 -8.56 -3.48 14.89
N PRO A 21 -9.09 -3.63 16.11
CA PRO A 21 -9.07 -4.92 16.79
C PRO A 21 -9.83 -5.96 15.98
N GLY A 22 -9.31 -7.19 15.92
CA GLY A 22 -9.89 -8.26 15.10
C GLY A 22 -11.32 -8.69 15.49
N THR A 23 -11.83 -8.20 16.61
CA THR A 23 -13.21 -8.37 17.08
C THR A 23 -14.21 -7.41 16.41
N GLU A 24 -13.73 -6.33 15.79
CA GLU A 24 -14.56 -5.34 15.09
C GLU A 24 -14.59 -5.61 13.59
N HIS A 25 -15.38 -6.63 13.22
CA HIS A 25 -15.49 -7.07 11.82
C HIS A 25 -16.10 -6.02 10.90
N VAL A 26 -17.12 -5.28 11.35
CA VAL A 26 -17.81 -4.26 10.54
C VAL A 26 -16.87 -3.11 10.19
N SER A 27 -16.20 -2.53 11.18
CA SER A 27 -15.22 -1.45 10.99
C SER A 27 -14.10 -1.87 10.02
N LYS A 28 -13.64 -3.12 10.13
CA LYS A 28 -12.59 -3.67 9.26
C LYS A 28 -13.06 -3.84 7.81
N GLU A 29 -14.29 -4.30 7.60
CA GLU A 29 -14.86 -4.43 6.26
C GLU A 29 -15.04 -3.07 5.58
N GLU A 30 -15.56 -2.07 6.30
CA GLU A 30 -15.73 -0.71 5.78
C GLU A 30 -14.40 -0.08 5.36
N ILE A 31 -13.37 -0.21 6.20
CA ILE A 31 -12.03 0.28 5.87
C ILE A 31 -11.43 -0.49 4.68
N ASN A 32 -11.66 -1.80 4.59
CA ASN A 32 -11.17 -2.58 3.45
C ASN A 32 -11.81 -2.13 2.12
N VAL A 33 -13.12 -1.82 2.13
CA VAL A 33 -13.81 -1.24 0.97
C VAL A 33 -13.21 0.12 0.60
N LEU A 34 -12.97 1.00 1.58
CA LEU A 34 -12.37 2.32 1.34
C LEU A 34 -10.93 2.22 0.82
N ARG A 35 -10.13 1.31 1.39
CA ARG A 35 -8.77 1.02 0.95
C ARG A 35 -8.75 0.52 -0.49
N SER A 36 -9.67 -0.37 -0.86
CA SER A 36 -9.78 -0.90 -2.23
C SER A 36 -10.06 0.20 -3.24
N LYS A 37 -11.00 1.12 -2.92
CA LYS A 37 -11.30 2.29 -3.76
C LYS A 37 -10.10 3.24 -3.89
N HIS A 38 -9.44 3.55 -2.79
CA HIS A 38 -8.27 4.44 -2.81
C HIS A 38 -7.08 3.81 -3.52
N HIS A 39 -6.96 2.48 -3.49
CA HIS A 39 -5.94 1.77 -4.23
C HIS A 39 -6.14 1.92 -5.76
N GLU A 40 -7.37 1.86 -6.24
CA GLU A 40 -7.68 2.10 -7.66
C GLU A 40 -7.38 3.56 -8.06
N ILE A 41 -7.73 4.52 -7.21
CA ILE A 41 -7.42 5.95 -7.41
C ILE A 41 -5.90 6.18 -7.46
N LEU A 42 -5.16 5.54 -6.55
CA LEU A 42 -3.69 5.57 -6.53
C LEU A 42 -3.12 5.02 -7.84
N MET A 43 -3.55 3.83 -8.27
CA MET A 43 -3.09 3.22 -9.52
C MET A 43 -3.40 4.10 -10.74
N HIS A 44 -4.59 4.70 -10.80
CA HIS A 44 -4.95 5.64 -11.84
C HIS A 44 -4.01 6.84 -11.84
N LYS A 45 -3.77 7.41 -10.66
CA LYS A 45 -2.92 8.60 -10.52
C LYS A 45 -1.45 8.31 -10.85
N LEU A 46 -0.93 7.15 -10.44
CA LEU A 46 0.40 6.70 -10.83
C LEU A 46 0.56 6.65 -12.35
N ARG A 47 -0.44 6.12 -13.07
CA ARG A 47 -0.44 6.08 -14.54
C ARG A 47 -0.55 7.47 -15.17
N GLU A 48 -1.38 8.35 -14.62
CA GLU A 48 -1.49 9.74 -15.08
C GLU A 48 -0.14 10.49 -14.97
N GLU A 49 0.62 10.23 -13.91
CA GLU A 49 1.93 10.82 -13.67
C GLU A 49 3.07 10.07 -14.40
N GLY A 50 2.75 9.05 -15.22
CA GLY A 50 3.72 8.28 -16.00
C GLY A 50 4.56 7.29 -15.20
N ILE A 51 4.13 6.94 -13.98
CA ILE A 51 4.81 5.96 -13.13
C ILE A 51 4.32 4.55 -13.49
N GLU A 52 5.24 3.73 -13.98
CA GLU A 52 4.96 2.33 -14.29
C GLU A 52 4.94 1.48 -13.03
N PHE A 53 4.02 0.51 -12.99
CA PHE A 53 3.96 -0.54 -11.98
C PHE A 53 3.41 -1.82 -12.62
N THR A 54 3.88 -2.95 -12.14
CA THR A 54 3.58 -4.29 -12.66
C THR A 54 2.31 -4.85 -12.03
N ASP A 55 2.10 -4.61 -10.74
CA ASP A 55 0.96 -5.13 -10.00
C ASP A 55 0.48 -4.18 -8.89
N ARG A 56 -0.56 -4.63 -8.16
CA ARG A 56 -1.18 -3.90 -7.05
C ARG A 56 -0.22 -3.74 -5.86
N PHE A 57 0.65 -4.71 -5.60
CA PHE A 57 1.63 -4.62 -4.51
C PHE A 57 2.73 -3.61 -4.82
N GLU A 58 3.17 -3.54 -6.08
CA GLU A 58 4.13 -2.54 -6.53
C GLU A 58 3.54 -1.12 -6.44
N ALA A 59 2.29 -0.93 -6.88
CA ALA A 59 1.59 0.34 -6.69
C ALA A 59 1.50 0.77 -5.21
N MET A 60 1.22 -0.18 -4.31
CA MET A 60 1.24 0.04 -2.86
C MET A 60 2.63 0.46 -2.37
N ASN A 61 3.69 -0.24 -2.77
CA ASN A 61 5.05 0.08 -2.36
C ASN A 61 5.46 1.48 -2.82
N ILE A 62 5.13 1.84 -4.06
CA ILE A 62 5.39 3.18 -4.60
C ILE A 62 4.67 4.24 -3.74
N ALA A 63 3.42 4.00 -3.33
CA ALA A 63 2.74 4.92 -2.42
C ALA A 63 3.53 5.13 -1.13
N PHE A 64 3.99 4.05 -0.48
CA PHE A 64 4.82 4.15 0.73
C PHE A 64 6.17 4.87 0.49
N GLU A 65 6.80 4.64 -0.66
CA GLU A 65 8.05 5.32 -1.05
C GLU A 65 7.84 6.83 -1.20
N ILE A 66 6.75 7.26 -1.85
CA ILE A 66 6.41 8.67 -2.04
C ILE A 66 6.32 9.42 -0.69
N ILE A 67 5.79 8.78 0.34
CA ILE A 67 5.60 9.39 1.68
C ILE A 67 6.88 9.36 2.52
N THR A 68 7.68 8.31 2.37
CA THR A 68 8.92 8.12 3.15
C THR A 68 10.10 8.88 2.56
N SER A 69 10.11 9.09 1.24
CA SER A 69 11.24 9.65 0.50
C SER A 69 10.76 10.69 -0.53
N PRO A 70 10.19 11.83 -0.10
CA PRO A 70 9.68 12.88 -1.01
C PRO A 70 10.75 13.52 -1.92
N ASN A 71 12.04 13.17 -1.76
CA ASN A 71 13.18 13.71 -2.50
C ASN A 71 14.02 12.66 -3.24
N HIS A 72 13.66 11.38 -3.24
CA HIS A 72 14.42 10.39 -3.99
C HIS A 72 13.75 10.20 -5.35
N SER A 73 14.39 10.74 -6.39
CA SER A 73 14.11 10.40 -7.79
C SER A 73 13.88 8.89 -7.90
N LEU A 74 12.72 8.51 -8.47
CA LEU A 74 12.24 7.14 -8.71
C LEU A 74 13.21 6.38 -9.64
N SER A 75 14.41 6.12 -9.17
CA SER A 75 15.40 5.26 -9.79
C SER A 75 15.18 3.88 -9.19
N ARG A 76 14.37 3.09 -9.91
CA ARG A 76 14.20 1.62 -9.85
C ARG A 76 15.10 0.90 -8.83
N THR A 77 14.51 0.13 -7.91
CA THR A 77 14.73 -1.31 -7.70
C THR A 77 14.04 -1.78 -6.41
N LEU A 78 12.99 -2.59 -6.54
CA LEU A 78 12.40 -3.35 -5.43
C LEU A 78 13.39 -4.38 -4.89
N PRO A 79 13.73 -4.40 -3.59
CA PRO A 79 14.13 -5.63 -2.95
C PRO A 79 12.86 -6.41 -2.58
N CYS A 80 12.64 -7.53 -3.28
CA CYS A 80 11.69 -8.56 -2.88
C CYS A 80 11.83 -8.86 -1.39
N ARG A 81 10.78 -8.61 -0.60
CA ARG A 81 10.70 -9.10 0.79
C ARG A 81 10.67 -10.63 0.75
N PRO A 82 11.53 -11.34 1.52
CA PRO A 82 11.51 -12.79 1.54
C PRO A 82 10.24 -13.29 2.23
N SER A 83 9.57 -14.22 1.55
CA SER A 83 8.46 -15.04 2.04
C SER A 83 8.83 -15.65 3.40
N ALA A 84 7.99 -15.41 4.41
CA ALA A 84 8.15 -15.96 5.74
C ALA A 84 8.02 -17.49 5.70
N ALA A 85 9.15 -18.19 5.73
CA ALA A 85 9.21 -19.62 5.97
C ALA A 85 8.80 -19.91 7.43
N LYS A 86 7.69 -20.62 7.62
CA LYS A 86 7.32 -21.23 8.91
C LYS A 86 8.32 -22.35 9.23
N PRO A 87 8.91 -22.41 10.44
CA PRO A 87 9.60 -23.61 10.88
C PRO A 87 8.57 -24.65 11.33
N SER A 88 8.51 -25.75 10.59
CA SER A 88 7.93 -27.03 11.02
C SER A 88 8.80 -27.59 12.16
N ASN A 89 8.30 -27.54 13.40
CA ASN A 89 8.85 -28.36 14.48
C ASN A 89 8.00 -29.61 14.63
N PHE A 90 8.54 -30.72 14.11
CA PHE A 90 8.20 -32.08 14.48
C PHE A 90 8.67 -32.33 15.92
N ARG A 91 7.76 -32.80 16.77
CA ARG A 91 8.11 -33.73 17.86
C ARG A 91 6.92 -34.61 18.19
#